data_AF-A0A3M1XPT6-F1
#
_entry.id   AF-A0A3M1XPT6-F1
#
_cell.length_a   1.000
_cell.length_b   1.000
_cell.length_c   1.000
_cell.angle_alpha   90.00
_cell.angle_beta   90.00
_cell.angle_gamma   90.00
#
_symmetry.space_group_name_H-M   'P 1'
#
loop_
_entity.id
_entity.type
_entity.pdbx_description
1 polymer ?
#
loop_
_entity_poly.entity_id
_entity_poly.type
_entity_poly.pdbx_seq_one_letter_code
_entity_poly.pdbx_strand_id
1 'polypeptide(L)'
;MLAAYREGNTPDPRLEAMALARLRQLAAHEVGHTLGLVHNYVASTQDRASVMDYPHPRIDWSRSGPDFEAAYATGIGGWDKRAIVYGYQPVPTGVSGQIALQEILAETEAMGLAFLTDADARPAGSAHPHTHLWDNGTDASEELTRLLELRERALADFGAAQIPPGAPMATLEEVLVPLYYMHRYQVEAAAKVIGGVAYT
;
A
#
# COMPACT_ATOMS: atom_id res chain seq x y z
N MET A 1 17.77 -11.02 1.96
CA MET A 1 17.29 -10.26 0.77
C MET A 1 17.23 -11.20 -0.42
N LEU A 2 16.40 -10.94 -1.44
CA LEU A 2 16.40 -11.74 -2.66
C LEU A 2 17.78 -11.66 -3.34
N ALA A 3 18.42 -12.80 -3.57
CA ALA A 3 19.68 -12.89 -4.31
C ALA A 3 19.41 -12.91 -5.81
N ALA A 4 18.99 -11.75 -6.33
CA ALA A 4 18.42 -11.59 -7.67
C ALA A 4 19.27 -12.22 -8.78
N TYR A 5 20.60 -12.18 -8.67
CA TYR A 5 21.52 -12.62 -9.71
C TYR A 5 22.33 -13.87 -9.32
N ARG A 6 21.84 -14.67 -8.38
CA ARG A 6 22.53 -15.90 -7.93
C ARG A 6 22.81 -16.88 -9.07
N GLU A 7 21.92 -16.91 -10.07
CA GLU A 7 22.00 -17.85 -11.21
C GLU A 7 22.63 -17.23 -12.48
N GLY A 8 23.22 -16.03 -12.38
CA GLY A 8 23.91 -15.37 -13.49
C GLY A 8 23.34 -13.99 -13.81
N ASN A 9 23.30 -13.64 -15.10
CA ASN A 9 22.90 -12.29 -15.54
C ASN A 9 21.37 -12.07 -15.60
N THR A 10 20.59 -13.14 -15.50
CA THR A 10 19.12 -13.03 -15.48
C THR A 10 18.67 -12.83 -14.04
N PRO A 11 17.97 -11.72 -13.71
CA PRO A 11 17.44 -11.52 -12.38
C PRO A 11 16.33 -12.52 -12.06
N ASP A 12 16.14 -12.84 -10.78
CA ASP A 12 15.06 -13.70 -10.29
C ASP A 12 13.70 -13.18 -10.81
N PRO A 13 12.89 -14.03 -11.48
CA PRO A 13 11.66 -13.62 -12.15
C PRO A 13 10.61 -13.04 -11.19
N ARG A 14 10.73 -13.27 -9.88
CA ARG A 14 9.85 -12.65 -8.87
C ARG A 14 9.98 -11.13 -8.84
N LEU A 15 11.13 -10.56 -9.23
CA LEU A 15 11.28 -9.10 -9.32
C LEU A 15 10.41 -8.51 -10.43
N GLU A 16 10.41 -9.15 -11.60
CA GLU A 16 9.56 -8.75 -12.72
C GLU A 16 8.08 -8.92 -12.37
N ALA A 17 7.71 -10.06 -11.77
CA ALA A 17 6.34 -10.31 -11.32
C ALA A 17 5.85 -9.24 -10.32
N MET A 18 6.68 -8.85 -9.35
CA MET A 18 6.35 -7.79 -8.39
C MET A 18 6.21 -6.42 -9.08
N ALA A 19 7.10 -6.10 -10.04
CA ALA A 19 7.02 -4.86 -10.81
C ALA A 19 5.72 -4.79 -11.63
N LEU A 20 5.35 -5.88 -12.31
CA LEU A 20 4.08 -5.98 -13.04
C LEU A 20 2.87 -5.88 -12.10
N ALA A 21 2.94 -6.48 -10.91
CA ALA A 21 1.89 -6.36 -9.90
C ALA A 21 1.68 -4.90 -9.45
N ARG A 22 2.78 -4.14 -9.24
CA ARG A 22 2.70 -2.70 -8.95
C ARG A 22 2.10 -1.94 -10.13
N LEU A 23 2.60 -2.14 -11.34
CA LEU A 23 2.10 -1.44 -12.53
C LEU A 23 0.60 -1.66 -12.74
N ARG A 24 0.11 -2.87 -12.50
CA ARG A 24 -1.31 -3.19 -12.59
C ARG A 24 -2.15 -2.45 -11.55
N GLN A 25 -1.72 -2.40 -10.28
CA GLN A 25 -2.43 -1.65 -9.24
C GLN A 25 -2.36 -0.14 -9.52
N LEU A 26 -1.19 0.37 -9.93
CA LEU A 26 -0.99 1.77 -10.28
C LEU A 26 -1.85 2.18 -11.47
N ALA A 27 -1.96 1.34 -12.51
CA ALA A 27 -2.84 1.61 -13.63
C ALA A 27 -4.31 1.78 -13.20
N ALA A 28 -4.80 0.94 -12.28
CA ALA A 28 -6.14 1.09 -11.72
C ALA A 28 -6.27 2.38 -10.88
N HIS A 29 -5.25 2.72 -10.10
CA HIS A 29 -5.18 3.95 -9.30
C HIS A 29 -5.29 5.22 -10.17
N GLU A 30 -4.47 5.31 -11.22
CA GLU A 30 -4.48 6.47 -12.12
C GLU A 30 -5.80 6.58 -12.90
N VAL A 31 -6.38 5.46 -13.33
CA VAL A 31 -7.73 5.48 -13.92
C VAL A 31 -8.75 5.97 -12.90
N GLY A 32 -8.64 5.58 -11.63
CA GLY A 32 -9.46 6.13 -10.54
C GLY A 32 -9.37 7.65 -10.45
N HIS A 33 -8.16 8.22 -10.51
CA HIS A 33 -7.98 9.68 -10.57
C HIS A 33 -8.67 10.32 -11.78
N THR A 34 -8.63 9.69 -12.96
CA THR A 34 -9.36 10.21 -14.14
C THR A 34 -10.89 10.18 -13.98
N LEU A 35 -11.39 9.29 -13.13
CA LEU A 35 -12.80 9.20 -12.70
C LEU A 35 -13.10 10.10 -11.50
N GLY A 36 -12.17 10.97 -11.10
CA GLY A 36 -12.37 11.95 -10.02
C GLY A 36 -12.20 11.40 -8.61
N LEU A 37 -11.67 10.17 -8.45
CA LEU A 37 -11.37 9.62 -7.14
C LEU A 37 -10.07 10.25 -6.61
N VAL A 38 -10.03 10.53 -5.31
CA VAL A 38 -8.82 10.98 -4.60
C VAL A 38 -8.28 9.85 -3.74
N HIS A 39 -7.10 10.04 -3.14
CA HIS A 39 -6.49 9.04 -2.28
C HIS A 39 -7.38 8.64 -1.11
N ASN A 40 -7.31 7.37 -0.74
CA ASN A 40 -7.92 6.84 0.47
C ASN A 40 -6.90 5.98 1.24
N TYR A 41 -6.19 6.60 2.18
CA TYR A 41 -5.02 6.00 2.86
C TYR A 41 -5.39 5.08 4.03
N VAL A 42 -6.65 5.07 4.47
CA VAL A 42 -7.11 4.13 5.52
C VAL A 42 -7.38 2.73 4.96
N ALA A 43 -7.44 2.58 3.64
CA ALA A 43 -7.89 1.35 3.00
C ALA A 43 -6.96 0.14 3.23
N SER A 44 -5.66 0.37 3.49
CA SER A 44 -4.67 -0.64 3.87
C SER A 44 -5.11 -1.40 5.14
N THR A 45 -5.79 -0.72 6.05
CA THR A 45 -6.36 -1.30 7.28
C THR A 45 -7.68 -2.04 7.05
N GLN A 46 -8.27 -1.90 5.86
CA GLN A 46 -9.60 -2.42 5.51
C GLN A 46 -9.52 -3.48 4.43
N ASP A 47 -8.59 -4.44 4.59
CA ASP A 47 -8.32 -5.48 3.59
C ASP A 47 -8.03 -4.90 2.19
N ARG A 48 -7.32 -3.76 2.17
CA ARG A 48 -6.87 -3.09 0.93
C ARG A 48 -8.07 -2.70 0.06
N ALA A 49 -9.09 -2.15 0.71
CA ALA A 49 -10.39 -1.84 0.12
C ALA A 49 -10.37 -0.79 -0.99
N SER A 50 -9.24 -0.16 -1.29
CA SER A 50 -9.13 0.87 -2.32
C SER A 50 -7.81 0.78 -3.07
N VAL A 51 -7.88 0.88 -4.40
CA VAL A 51 -6.70 1.12 -5.23
C VAL A 51 -6.17 2.53 -5.07
N MET A 52 -6.96 3.46 -4.50
CA MET A 52 -6.58 4.85 -4.19
C MET A 52 -5.70 4.98 -2.95
N ASP A 53 -5.41 3.87 -2.25
CA ASP A 53 -4.33 3.84 -1.27
C ASP A 53 -2.95 3.87 -1.95
N TYR A 54 -1.91 4.10 -1.16
CA TYR A 54 -0.52 4.16 -1.62
C TYR A 54 0.44 3.34 -0.72
N PRO A 55 0.23 2.01 -0.63
CA PRO A 55 1.06 1.14 0.19
C PRO A 55 2.43 0.88 -0.47
N HIS A 56 3.43 0.56 0.35
CA HIS A 56 4.66 -0.11 -0.14
C HIS A 56 4.33 -1.58 -0.47
N PRO A 57 5.19 -2.36 -1.17
CA PRO A 57 4.87 -3.76 -1.41
C PRO A 57 4.76 -4.52 -0.09
N ARG A 58 3.69 -5.31 0.08
CA ARG A 58 3.59 -6.25 1.20
C ARG A 58 4.51 -7.44 0.93
N ILE A 59 5.57 -7.55 1.72
CA ILE A 59 6.55 -8.63 1.59
C ILE A 59 6.40 -9.50 2.82
N ASP A 60 6.09 -10.78 2.59
CA ASP A 60 6.02 -11.78 3.64
C ASP A 60 7.32 -12.61 3.65
N TRP A 61 7.55 -13.37 4.72
CA TRP A 61 8.72 -14.25 4.82
C TRP A 61 8.28 -15.69 4.95
N SER A 62 8.59 -16.49 3.94
CA SER A 62 8.34 -17.93 3.90
C SER A 62 9.57 -18.72 4.37
N ARG A 63 9.43 -20.05 4.50
CA ARG A 63 10.58 -20.95 4.73
C ARG A 63 11.63 -20.88 3.62
N SER A 64 11.23 -20.49 2.41
CA SER A 64 12.08 -20.33 1.23
C SER A 64 12.67 -18.93 1.06
N GLY A 65 12.45 -18.02 2.02
CA GLY A 65 12.90 -16.63 1.95
C GLY A 65 11.76 -15.65 1.64
N PRO A 66 12.07 -14.45 1.11
CA PRO A 66 11.07 -13.42 0.88
C PRO A 66 10.03 -13.87 -0.15
N ASP A 67 8.77 -13.58 0.17
CA ASP A 67 7.59 -13.86 -0.64
C ASP A 67 6.96 -12.54 -1.09
N PHE A 68 6.63 -12.46 -2.38
CA PHE A 68 6.12 -11.28 -3.06
C PHE A 68 4.76 -11.53 -3.71
N GLU A 69 4.15 -12.71 -3.53
CA GLU A 69 2.90 -13.08 -4.19
C GLU A 69 1.76 -12.08 -3.87
N ALA A 70 1.69 -11.61 -2.62
CA ALA A 70 0.68 -10.67 -2.15
C ALA A 70 1.10 -9.19 -2.19
N ALA A 71 2.23 -8.85 -2.83
CA ALA A 71 2.84 -7.53 -2.79
C ALA A 71 1.87 -6.39 -3.10
N TYR A 72 0.98 -6.58 -4.09
CA TYR A 72 -0.07 -5.64 -4.48
C TYR A 72 -1.41 -6.35 -4.67
N ALA A 73 -2.52 -5.67 -4.37
CA ALA A 73 -3.86 -6.24 -4.47
C ALA A 73 -4.19 -6.47 -5.94
N THR A 74 -5.09 -7.43 -6.18
CA THR A 74 -5.66 -7.67 -7.50
C THR A 74 -7.09 -7.13 -7.55
N GLY A 75 -7.41 -6.42 -8.61
CA GLY A 75 -8.78 -5.98 -8.88
C GLY A 75 -9.10 -4.62 -8.26
N ILE A 76 -10.39 -4.32 -8.20
CA ILE A 76 -10.94 -3.05 -7.72
C ILE A 76 -11.53 -3.27 -6.32
N GLY A 77 -11.13 -2.44 -5.37
CA GLY A 77 -11.48 -2.57 -3.97
C GLY A 77 -12.95 -2.25 -3.69
N GLY A 78 -13.42 -2.62 -2.49
CA GLY A 78 -14.80 -2.37 -2.05
C GLY A 78 -15.12 -0.88 -2.02
N TRP A 79 -14.23 -0.06 -1.46
CA TRP A 79 -14.39 1.38 -1.38
C TRP A 79 -14.46 2.01 -2.77
N ASP A 80 -13.57 1.62 -3.69
CA ASP A 80 -13.56 2.17 -5.06
C ASP A 80 -14.89 1.94 -5.78
N LYS A 81 -15.46 0.73 -5.62
CA LYS A 81 -16.77 0.39 -6.20
C LYS A 81 -17.87 1.28 -5.62
N ARG A 82 -17.86 1.51 -4.30
CA ARG A 82 -18.84 2.39 -3.64
C ARG A 82 -18.69 3.84 -4.08
N ALA A 83 -17.47 4.34 -4.25
CA ALA A 83 -17.20 5.68 -4.77
C ALA A 83 -17.75 5.85 -6.20
N ILE A 84 -17.54 4.85 -7.07
CA ILE A 84 -18.11 4.88 -8.44
C ILE A 84 -19.64 4.81 -8.41
N VAL A 85 -20.23 3.96 -7.57
CA VAL A 85 -21.70 3.91 -7.39
C VAL A 85 -22.24 5.28 -6.96
N TYR A 86 -21.60 5.92 -5.97
CA TYR A 86 -22.00 7.24 -5.49
C TYR A 86 -21.90 8.32 -6.60
N GLY A 87 -20.80 8.33 -7.35
CA GLY A 87 -20.54 9.36 -8.36
C GLY A 87 -21.29 9.19 -9.69
N TYR A 88 -21.65 7.94 -10.06
CA TYR A 88 -22.05 7.61 -11.42
C TYR A 88 -23.33 6.77 -11.55
N GLN A 89 -23.87 6.20 -10.46
CA GLN A 89 -25.10 5.41 -10.57
C GLN A 89 -26.30 6.29 -10.90
N PRO A 90 -27.11 5.95 -11.92
CA PRO A 90 -28.35 6.67 -12.20
C PRO A 90 -29.33 6.59 -11.03
N VAL A 91 -29.93 7.72 -10.68
CA VAL A 91 -30.99 7.77 -9.66
C VAL A 91 -32.29 7.18 -10.25
N PRO A 92 -32.97 6.25 -9.55
CA PRO A 92 -34.23 5.69 -10.02
C PRO A 92 -35.31 6.77 -10.22
N THR A 93 -36.16 6.58 -11.23
CA THR A 93 -37.26 7.50 -11.51
C THR A 93 -38.21 7.61 -10.32
N GLY A 94 -38.54 8.84 -9.91
CA GLY A 94 -39.42 9.11 -8.78
C GLY A 94 -38.73 9.10 -7.41
N VAL A 95 -37.42 8.82 -7.34
CA VAL A 95 -36.61 8.93 -6.12
C VAL A 95 -35.84 10.25 -6.13
N SER A 96 -35.80 10.94 -4.99
CA SER A 96 -34.93 12.12 -4.84
C SER A 96 -33.46 11.72 -4.89
N GLY A 97 -32.65 12.41 -5.68
CA GLY A 97 -31.21 12.17 -5.74
C GLY A 97 -30.53 12.24 -4.38
N GLN A 98 -30.97 13.16 -3.50
CA GLN A 98 -30.43 13.25 -2.14
C GLN A 98 -30.70 12.00 -1.31
N ILE A 99 -31.90 11.41 -1.43
CA ILE A 99 -32.26 10.18 -0.70
C ILE A 99 -31.41 9.02 -1.19
N ALA A 100 -31.28 8.86 -2.51
CA ALA A 100 -30.48 7.80 -3.10
C ALA A 100 -28.99 7.91 -2.70
N LEU A 101 -28.41 9.11 -2.69
CA LEU A 101 -27.03 9.32 -2.28
C LEU A 101 -26.81 9.04 -0.79
N GLN A 102 -27.75 9.43 0.08
CA GLN A 102 -27.68 9.14 1.51
C GLN A 102 -27.76 7.63 1.79
N GLU A 103 -28.59 6.90 1.05
CA GLU A 103 -28.66 5.44 1.14
C GLU A 103 -27.34 4.78 0.74
N ILE A 104 -26.71 5.25 -0.35
CA ILE A 104 -25.39 4.75 -0.78
C ILE A 104 -24.32 4.99 0.30
N LEU A 105 -24.34 6.16 0.95
CA LEU A 105 -23.41 6.48 2.04
C LEU A 105 -23.64 5.58 3.27
N ALA A 106 -24.90 5.43 3.71
CA ALA A 106 -25.25 4.57 4.84
C ALA A 106 -24.88 3.10 4.61
N GLU A 107 -25.10 2.58 3.41
CA GLU A 107 -24.64 1.23 3.03
C GLU A 107 -23.11 1.12 3.06
N THR A 108 -22.39 2.16 2.60
CA THR A 108 -20.92 2.16 2.57
C THR A 108 -20.35 2.17 3.99
N GLU A 109 -20.95 2.96 4.88
CA GLU A 109 -20.62 2.98 6.31
C GLU A 109 -20.92 1.63 6.97
N ALA A 110 -22.06 1.01 6.66
CA ALA A 110 -22.42 -0.32 7.17
C ALA A 110 -21.46 -1.43 6.69
N MET A 111 -20.79 -1.24 5.56
CA MET A 111 -19.70 -2.12 5.08
C MET A 111 -18.36 -1.86 5.80
N GLY A 112 -18.28 -0.85 6.66
CA GLY A 112 -17.07 -0.47 7.38
C GLY A 112 -16.03 0.23 6.49
N LEU A 113 -16.43 0.77 5.34
CA LEU A 113 -15.52 1.39 4.38
C LEU A 113 -15.33 2.88 4.72
N ALA A 114 -14.16 3.22 5.26
CA ALA A 114 -13.83 4.58 5.68
C ALA A 114 -13.15 5.36 4.54
N PHE A 115 -13.16 6.69 4.65
CA PHE A 115 -12.58 7.57 3.66
C PHE A 115 -11.73 8.66 4.31
N LEU A 116 -10.41 8.54 4.22
CA LEU A 116 -9.47 9.51 4.78
C LEU A 116 -8.35 9.79 3.77
N THR A 117 -8.14 11.07 3.51
CA THR A 117 -7.43 11.56 2.32
C THR A 117 -6.02 12.03 2.64
N ASP A 118 -5.37 12.69 1.67
CA ASP A 118 -4.09 13.36 1.86
C ASP A 118 -4.06 14.32 3.05
N ALA A 119 -5.18 15.00 3.34
CA ALA A 119 -5.29 15.91 4.49
C ALA A 119 -5.14 15.19 5.84
N ASP A 120 -5.49 13.91 5.87
CA ASP A 120 -5.53 13.06 7.05
C ASP A 120 -4.27 12.21 7.20
N ALA A 121 -3.45 12.11 6.15
CA ALA A 121 -2.29 11.23 6.11
C ALA A 121 -0.95 11.97 6.00
N ARG A 122 -0.88 13.01 5.16
CA ARG A 122 0.38 13.67 4.81
C ARG A 122 0.93 14.61 5.87
N PRO A 123 0.13 15.44 6.56
CA PRO A 123 0.67 16.36 7.55
C PRO A 123 1.37 15.59 8.67
N ALA A 124 2.54 16.06 9.10
CA ALA A 124 3.26 15.47 10.23
C ALA A 124 2.41 15.45 11.52
N GLY A 125 1.51 16.42 11.68
CA GLY A 125 0.56 16.51 12.80
C GLY A 125 -0.82 15.91 12.52
N SER A 126 -0.99 15.10 11.46
CA SER A 126 -2.22 14.34 11.27
C SER A 126 -2.41 13.36 12.43
N ALA A 127 -3.65 13.27 12.92
CA ALA A 127 -3.95 12.59 14.17
C ALA A 127 -4.53 11.18 13.98
N HIS A 128 -4.93 10.79 12.77
CA HIS A 128 -5.61 9.52 12.59
C HIS A 128 -4.64 8.34 12.74
N PRO A 129 -4.90 7.39 13.65
CA PRO A 129 -3.96 6.30 13.95
C PRO A 129 -3.81 5.28 12.82
N HIS A 130 -4.76 5.23 11.86
CA HIS A 130 -4.82 4.24 10.78
C HIS A 130 -4.66 4.83 9.38
N THR A 131 -4.34 6.12 9.24
CA THR A 131 -4.33 6.78 7.93
C THR A 131 -2.93 7.28 7.61
N HIS A 132 -2.16 6.43 6.95
CA HIS A 132 -0.75 6.72 6.66
C HIS A 132 -0.40 6.34 5.22
N LEU A 133 0.56 7.08 4.67
CA LEU A 133 1.17 6.69 3.40
C LEU A 133 2.13 5.53 3.66
N TRP A 134 2.22 4.63 2.67
CA TRP A 134 3.18 3.53 2.72
C TRP A 134 2.96 2.59 3.92
N ASP A 135 1.70 2.34 4.29
CA ASP A 135 1.35 1.39 5.36
C ASP A 135 0.68 0.14 4.76
N ASN A 136 0.82 -0.99 5.42
CA ASN A 136 0.16 -2.26 5.06
C ASN A 136 -0.50 -2.96 6.25
N GLY A 137 -0.36 -2.41 7.46
CA GLY A 137 -0.87 -3.01 8.69
C GLY A 137 -2.18 -2.39 9.16
N THR A 138 -2.91 -3.11 9.98
CA THR A 138 -4.04 -2.56 10.76
C THR A 138 -3.55 -1.80 12.01
N ASP A 139 -2.32 -2.08 12.45
CA ASP A 139 -1.64 -1.41 13.54
C ASP A 139 -0.25 -0.96 13.07
N ALA A 140 -0.03 0.36 13.09
CA ALA A 140 1.20 0.94 12.56
C ALA A 140 2.45 0.58 13.38
N SER A 141 2.29 0.30 14.67
CA SER A 141 3.38 -0.08 15.57
C SER A 141 3.78 -1.55 15.37
N GLU A 142 2.80 -2.42 15.18
CA GLU A 142 3.05 -3.82 14.81
C GLU A 142 3.72 -3.91 13.42
N GLU A 143 3.24 -3.13 12.46
CA GLU A 143 3.84 -3.07 11.12
C GLU A 143 5.27 -2.52 11.15
N LEU A 144 5.58 -1.54 12.03
CA LEU A 144 6.95 -1.06 12.22
C LEU A 144 7.86 -2.19 12.70
N THR A 145 7.41 -2.95 13.70
CA THR A 145 8.14 -4.12 14.21
C THR A 145 8.41 -5.13 13.09
N ARG A 146 7.36 -5.47 12.31
CA ARG A 146 7.46 -6.40 11.18
C ARG A 146 8.45 -5.93 10.12
N LEU A 147 8.43 -4.64 9.76
CA LEU A 147 9.35 -4.06 8.78
C LEU A 147 10.79 -4.03 9.29
N LEU A 148 11.01 -3.78 10.58
CA LEU A 148 12.35 -3.83 11.18
C LEU A 148 12.93 -5.25 11.15
N GLU A 149 12.14 -6.26 11.48
CA GLU A 149 12.54 -7.67 11.37
C GLU A 149 12.84 -8.07 9.92
N LEU A 150 11.97 -7.68 8.98
CA LEU A 150 12.17 -7.95 7.56
C LEU A 150 13.44 -7.26 7.03
N ARG A 151 13.66 -6.01 7.43
CA ARG A 151 14.85 -5.23 7.09
C ARG A 151 16.12 -5.87 7.65
N GLU A 152 16.12 -6.31 8.90
CA GLU A 152 17.26 -6.98 9.52
C GLU A 152 17.66 -8.23 8.73
N ARG A 153 16.70 -9.12 8.46
CA ARG A 153 16.93 -10.33 7.65
C ARG A 153 17.40 -9.99 6.24
N ALA A 154 16.82 -8.96 5.64
CA ALA A 154 17.20 -8.55 4.31
C ALA A 154 18.65 -8.03 4.27
N LEU A 155 19.05 -7.20 5.23
CA LEU A 155 20.42 -6.71 5.37
C LEU A 155 21.43 -7.83 5.68
N ALA A 156 21.03 -8.86 6.43
CA ALA A 156 21.90 -10.00 6.74
C ALA A 156 22.35 -10.78 5.49
N ASP A 157 21.51 -10.85 4.44
CA ASP A 157 21.88 -11.49 3.17
C ASP A 157 22.27 -10.49 2.06
N PHE A 158 22.52 -9.23 2.39
CA PHE A 158 22.89 -8.21 1.41
C PHE A 158 24.35 -8.39 0.93
N GLY A 159 24.57 -8.38 -0.38
CA GLY A 159 25.91 -8.49 -0.95
C GLY A 159 25.93 -8.50 -2.48
N ALA A 160 27.01 -9.03 -3.07
CA ALA A 160 27.23 -8.98 -4.52
C ALA A 160 26.17 -9.72 -5.36
N ALA A 161 25.45 -10.68 -4.78
CA ALA A 161 24.41 -11.44 -5.48
C ALA A 161 23.12 -10.63 -5.78
N GLN A 162 23.06 -9.38 -5.31
CA GLN A 162 21.98 -8.45 -5.58
C GLN A 162 22.16 -7.65 -6.87
N ILE A 163 23.35 -7.69 -7.48
CA ILE A 163 23.66 -6.98 -8.73
C ILE A 163 24.14 -7.98 -9.80
N PRO A 164 24.05 -7.62 -11.10
CA PRO A 164 24.53 -8.49 -12.17
C PRO A 164 26.01 -8.87 -11.99
N PRO A 165 26.41 -10.12 -12.29
CA PRO A 165 27.82 -10.51 -12.32
C PRO A 165 28.66 -9.57 -13.19
N GLY A 166 29.76 -9.07 -12.63
CA GLY A 166 30.64 -8.11 -13.30
C GLY A 166 30.18 -6.66 -13.24
N ALA A 167 29.02 -6.36 -12.64
CA ALA A 167 28.64 -4.97 -12.36
C ALA A 167 29.58 -4.35 -11.31
N PRO A 168 29.83 -3.02 -11.37
CA PRO A 168 30.60 -2.33 -10.35
C PRO A 168 29.99 -2.51 -8.96
N MET A 169 30.79 -2.75 -7.93
CA MET A 169 30.29 -2.88 -6.54
C MET A 169 29.57 -1.62 -6.05
N ALA A 170 29.87 -0.46 -6.62
CA ALA A 170 29.14 0.79 -6.33
C ALA A 170 27.63 0.69 -6.65
N THR A 171 27.22 -0.16 -7.60
CA THR A 171 25.80 -0.40 -7.91
C THR A 171 25.02 -1.00 -6.74
N LEU A 172 25.70 -1.58 -5.75
CA LEU A 172 25.05 -2.02 -4.51
C LEU A 172 24.37 -0.88 -3.74
N GLU A 173 24.82 0.37 -3.92
CA GLU A 173 24.18 1.54 -3.28
C GLU A 173 22.70 1.68 -3.68
N GLU A 174 22.39 1.47 -4.97
CA GLU A 174 21.02 1.56 -5.50
C GLU A 174 20.08 0.54 -4.85
N VAL A 175 20.63 -0.61 -4.44
CA VAL A 175 19.90 -1.67 -3.75
C VAL A 175 19.85 -1.42 -2.23
N LEU A 176 20.93 -0.89 -1.66
CA LEU A 176 21.06 -0.65 -0.23
C LEU A 176 20.13 0.46 0.26
N VAL A 177 20.04 1.57 -0.46
CA VAL A 177 19.25 2.74 -0.04
C VAL A 177 17.78 2.39 0.25
N PRO A 178 17.00 1.78 -0.66
CA PRO A 178 15.61 1.42 -0.38
C PRO A 178 15.48 0.39 0.75
N LEU A 179 16.42 -0.56 0.87
CA LEU A 179 16.44 -1.53 1.96
C LEU A 179 16.73 -0.87 3.32
N TYR A 180 17.74 0.01 3.37
CA TYR A 180 18.15 0.70 4.58
C TYR A 180 17.04 1.60 5.12
N TYR A 181 16.33 2.30 4.23
CA TYR A 181 15.23 3.21 4.57
C TYR A 181 13.83 2.57 4.55
N MET A 182 13.73 1.24 4.42
CA MET A 182 12.46 0.53 4.28
C MET A 182 11.41 0.87 5.36
N HIS A 183 11.85 1.15 6.58
CA HIS A 183 10.99 1.42 7.74
C HIS A 183 10.58 2.89 7.89
N ARG A 184 11.16 3.83 7.11
CA ARG A 184 11.12 5.27 7.45
C ARG A 184 9.70 5.85 7.58
N TYR A 185 8.80 5.46 6.67
CA TYR A 185 7.42 5.95 6.68
C TYR A 185 6.61 5.30 7.81
N GLN A 186 6.93 4.04 8.13
CA GLN A 186 6.27 3.35 9.23
C GLN A 186 6.63 3.92 10.60
N VAL A 187 7.83 4.52 10.74
CA VAL A 187 8.17 5.28 11.96
C VAL A 187 7.25 6.49 12.13
N GLU A 188 6.97 7.22 11.05
CA GLU A 188 6.03 8.35 11.08
C GLU A 188 4.61 7.88 11.40
N ALA A 189 4.17 6.77 10.81
CA ALA A 189 2.87 6.16 11.07
C ALA A 189 2.72 5.74 12.54
N ALA A 190 3.69 4.99 13.07
CA ALA A 190 3.68 4.52 14.46
C ALA A 190 3.71 5.68 15.46
N ALA A 191 4.44 6.76 15.17
CA ALA A 191 4.49 7.94 16.05
C ALA A 191 3.11 8.60 16.23
N LYS A 192 2.26 8.59 15.19
CA LYS A 192 0.92 9.18 15.22
C LYS A 192 -0.11 8.35 16.00
N VAL A 193 0.19 7.09 16.31
CA VAL A 193 -0.67 6.26 17.18
C VAL A 193 -0.69 6.81 18.61
N ILE A 194 0.42 7.39 19.07
CA ILE A 194 0.52 7.95 20.42
C ILE A 194 -0.25 9.27 20.49
N GLY A 195 -1.40 9.25 21.17
CA GLY A 195 -2.25 10.42 21.33
C GLY A 195 -3.05 10.78 20.06
N GLY A 196 -3.18 9.84 19.12
CA GLY A 196 -4.01 9.98 17.93
C GLY A 196 -5.51 10.13 18.25
N VAL A 197 -6.26 10.58 17.24
CA VAL A 197 -7.71 10.78 17.31
C VAL A 197 -8.36 10.00 16.17
N ALA A 198 -9.30 9.12 16.52
CA ALA A 198 -10.10 8.39 15.54
C ALA A 198 -11.27 9.27 15.06
N TYR A 199 -11.41 9.38 13.75
CA TYR A 199 -12.48 10.12 13.07
C TYR A 199 -12.69 9.53 11.67
N THR A 200 -13.84 9.82 11.04
CA THR A 200 -14.27 9.24 9.75
C THR A 200 -14.81 10.30 8.82
#